data_AF-S5SX99-F1
#
_entry.id   AF-S5SX99-F1
#
_cell.length_a   1.000
_cell.length_b   1.000
_cell.length_c   1.000
_cell.angle_alpha   90.00
_cell.angle_beta   90.00
_cell.angle_gamma   90.00
#
_symmetry.space_group_name_H-M   'P 1'
#
loop_
_entity.id
_entity.type
_entity.pdbx_description
1 polymer ?
#
loop_
_entity_poly.entity_id
_entity_poly.type
_entity_poly.pdbx_seq_one_letter_code
_entity_poly.pdbx_strand_id
1 'polypeptide(L)'
;MTLLFSVALIAVVSISVTRGAAAGRLPRGGGAGILTHRTQASDKAWRAAHTAALPLVNRTGWVAAGAVAAAIIAQTLLGGMWGMAAAGAGMALEIGILLAAARRADRAARAAEGP
;
A
#
# COMPACT_ATOMS: atom_id res chain seq x y z
N MET A 1 14.58 10.72 -10.46
CA MET A 1 13.67 11.72 -9.87
C MET A 1 12.21 11.26 -9.91
N THR A 2 11.63 10.93 -11.07
CA THR A 2 10.21 10.54 -11.20
C THR A 2 9.80 9.33 -10.36
N LEU A 3 10.64 8.29 -10.28
CA LEU A 3 10.34 7.08 -9.51
C LEU A 3 10.24 7.30 -8.00
N LEU A 4 11.08 8.18 -7.42
CA LEU A 4 11.04 8.47 -5.99
C LEU A 4 9.78 9.22 -5.60
N PHE A 5 9.36 10.15 -6.47
CA PHE A 5 8.09 10.85 -6.32
C PHE A 5 6.91 9.87 -6.40
N SER A 6 6.94 8.93 -7.36
CA SER A 6 5.90 7.90 -7.48
C SER A 6 5.81 7.00 -6.25
N VAL A 7 6.93 6.52 -5.71
CA VAL A 7 6.98 5.69 -4.49
C VAL A 7 6.38 6.44 -3.30
N ALA A 8 6.80 7.69 -3.08
CA ALA A 8 6.24 8.50 -2.00
C ALA A 8 4.73 8.75 -2.17
N LEU A 9 4.29 9.06 -3.40
CA LEU A 9 2.88 9.31 -3.70
C LEU A 9 2.03 8.05 -3.49
N ILE A 10 2.49 6.89 -3.96
CA ILE A 10 1.80 5.60 -3.81
C ILE A 10 1.64 5.26 -2.33
N ALA A 11 2.69 5.43 -1.52
CA ALA A 11 2.62 5.17 -0.09
C ALA A 11 1.56 6.06 0.58
N VAL A 12 1.61 7.37 0.33
CA VAL A 12 0.68 8.35 0.93
C VAL A 12 -0.76 8.06 0.52
N VAL A 13 -1.01 7.85 -0.78
CA VAL A 13 -2.36 7.56 -1.30
C VAL A 13 -2.88 6.24 -0.72
N SER A 14 -2.07 5.19 -0.73
CA SER A 14 -2.45 3.86 -0.22
C SER A 14 -2.79 3.91 1.26
N ILE A 15 -1.97 4.59 2.07
CA ILE A 15 -2.23 4.77 3.52
C ILE A 15 -3.51 5.57 3.73
N SER A 16 -3.69 6.67 3.02
CA SER A 16 -4.84 7.57 3.18
C SER A 16 -6.15 6.87 2.81
N VAL A 17 -6.19 6.18 1.68
CA VAL A 17 -7.35 5.41 1.22
C VAL A 17 -7.66 4.27 2.18
N THR A 18 -6.64 3.50 2.59
CA THR A 18 -6.85 2.36 3.51
C THR A 18 -7.36 2.82 4.88
N ARG A 19 -6.84 3.94 5.40
CA ARG A 19 -7.33 4.56 6.65
C ARG A 19 -8.74 5.13 6.50
N GLY A 20 -9.05 5.79 5.40
CA GLY A 20 -10.39 6.30 5.13
C GLY A 20 -11.43 5.18 5.09
N ALA A 21 -11.10 4.08 4.42
CA ALA A 21 -11.97 2.90 4.31
C ALA A 21 -12.13 2.16 5.64
N ALA A 22 -11.05 1.97 6.41
CA ALA A 22 -11.12 1.37 7.74
C ALA A 22 -11.96 2.21 8.73
N ALA A 23 -11.87 3.54 8.63
CA ALA A 23 -12.66 4.46 9.44
C ALA A 23 -14.12 4.61 8.97
N GLY A 24 -14.53 3.91 7.90
CA GLY A 24 -15.88 4.02 7.33
C GLY A 24 -16.17 5.34 6.61
N ARG A 25 -15.15 6.15 6.32
CA ARG A 25 -15.29 7.42 5.60
C ARG A 25 -15.32 7.27 4.08
N LEU A 26 -14.91 6.10 3.57
CA LEU A 26 -15.02 5.74 2.17
C LEU A 26 -16.13 4.71 1.99
N PRO A 27 -17.21 5.05 1.23
CA PRO A 27 -18.28 4.11 0.95
C PRO A 27 -17.79 2.95 0.10
N ARG A 28 -18.37 1.77 0.35
CA ARG A 28 -18.11 0.54 -0.41
C ARG A 28 -18.41 0.78 -1.89
N GLY A 29 -17.44 0.50 -2.78
CA GLY A 29 -17.60 0.66 -4.23
C GLY A 29 -17.23 2.06 -4.79
N GLY A 30 -16.72 2.99 -3.96
CA GLY A 30 -16.34 4.35 -4.40
C GLY A 30 -15.11 4.46 -5.31
N GLY A 31 -14.68 3.39 -5.98
CA GLY A 31 -13.54 3.40 -6.92
C GLY A 31 -12.14 3.50 -6.29
N ALA A 32 -12.03 3.64 -4.97
CA ALA A 32 -10.76 3.74 -4.26
C ALA A 32 -10.67 2.72 -3.11
N GLY A 33 -9.60 1.92 -3.09
CA GLY A 33 -9.31 0.94 -2.04
C GLY A 33 -8.95 -0.44 -2.59
N ILE A 34 -9.01 -1.45 -1.72
CA ILE A 34 -8.81 -2.84 -2.12
C ILE A 34 -10.14 -3.32 -2.67
N LEU A 35 -10.25 -3.38 -4.01
CA LEU A 35 -11.49 -3.69 -4.73
C LEU A 35 -11.52 -5.15 -5.18
N THR A 36 -11.82 -6.06 -4.27
CA THR A 36 -12.11 -7.46 -4.61
C THR A 36 -13.59 -7.77 -4.39
N HIS A 37 -14.11 -8.80 -5.09
CA HIS A 37 -15.50 -9.25 -4.93
C HIS A 37 -15.89 -9.40 -3.45
N ARG A 38 -14.97 -9.93 -2.63
CA ARG A 38 -15.23 -10.19 -1.20
C ARG A 38 -15.16 -8.95 -0.33
N THR A 39 -14.18 -8.08 -0.56
CA THR A 39 -14.12 -6.79 0.14
C THR A 39 -15.37 -5.94 -0.11
N GLN A 40 -16.01 -6.13 -1.26
CA GLN A 40 -17.21 -5.42 -1.67
C GLN A 40 -18.51 -6.16 -1.34
N ALA A 41 -18.51 -7.32 -0.66
CA ALA A 41 -19.77 -8.03 -0.40
C ALA A 41 -20.64 -7.37 0.66
N SER A 42 -20.03 -6.75 1.68
CA SER A 42 -20.76 -6.06 2.74
C SER A 42 -19.91 -4.95 3.37
N ASP A 43 -20.55 -4.00 4.04
CA ASP A 43 -19.85 -2.92 4.74
C ASP A 43 -19.03 -3.45 5.95
N LYS A 44 -19.43 -4.61 6.47
CA LYS A 44 -18.66 -5.34 7.49
C LYS A 44 -17.39 -5.93 6.88
N ALA A 45 -17.49 -6.60 5.74
CA ALA A 45 -16.33 -7.12 5.01
C ALA A 45 -15.39 -5.99 4.55
N TRP A 46 -15.93 -4.87 4.07
CA TRP A 46 -15.18 -3.68 3.68
C TRP A 46 -14.33 -3.13 4.82
N ARG A 47 -14.95 -2.88 5.98
CA ARG A 47 -14.23 -2.38 7.17
C ARG A 47 -13.23 -3.39 7.72
N ALA A 48 -13.60 -4.66 7.81
CA ALA A 48 -12.72 -5.72 8.32
C ALA A 48 -11.47 -5.87 7.44
N ALA A 49 -11.65 -5.87 6.11
CA ALA A 49 -10.57 -5.96 5.15
C ALA A 49 -9.57 -4.80 5.27
N HIS A 50 -10.06 -3.56 5.28
CA HIS A 50 -9.20 -2.37 5.36
C HIS A 50 -8.55 -2.21 6.74
N THR A 51 -9.23 -2.59 7.82
CA THR A 51 -8.65 -2.61 9.17
C THR A 51 -7.52 -3.64 9.27
N ALA A 52 -7.70 -4.83 8.68
CA ALA A 52 -6.66 -5.88 8.65
C ALA A 52 -5.48 -5.53 7.73
N ALA A 53 -5.71 -4.76 6.67
CA ALA A 53 -4.68 -4.27 5.76
C ALA A 53 -3.88 -3.09 6.35
N LEU A 54 -4.51 -2.27 7.20
CA LEU A 54 -3.93 -1.05 7.78
C LEU A 54 -2.51 -1.19 8.33
N PRO A 55 -2.18 -2.18 9.20
CA PRO A 55 -0.83 -2.28 9.76
C PRO A 55 0.22 -2.63 8.70
N LEU A 56 -0.16 -3.34 7.63
CA LEU A 56 0.76 -3.66 6.54
C LEU A 56 0.96 -2.44 5.62
N VAL A 57 -0.12 -1.74 5.29
CA VAL A 57 -0.05 -0.52 4.49
C VAL A 57 0.68 0.59 5.25
N ASN A 58 0.52 0.70 6.57
CA ASN A 58 1.28 1.69 7.34
C ASN A 58 2.80 1.40 7.35
N ARG A 59 3.21 0.14 7.15
CA ARG A 59 4.63 -0.22 6.96
C ARG A 59 5.16 0.22 5.59
N THR A 60 4.33 0.40 4.57
CA THR A 60 4.81 0.94 3.28
C THR A 60 5.35 2.35 3.43
N GLY A 61 4.80 3.15 4.35
CA GLY A 61 5.34 4.50 4.62
C GLY A 61 6.78 4.48 5.12
N TRP A 62 7.11 3.57 6.04
CA TRP A 62 8.49 3.40 6.53
C TRP A 62 9.43 2.84 5.46
N VAL A 63 8.94 1.89 4.67
CA VAL A 63 9.68 1.33 3.54
C VAL A 63 9.96 2.40 2.48
N ALA A 64 8.97 3.21 2.14
CA ALA A 64 9.10 4.29 1.17
C ALA A 64 10.11 5.34 1.66
N ALA A 65 10.05 5.72 2.94
CA ALA A 65 11.04 6.62 3.54
C ALA A 65 12.46 6.05 3.46
N GLY A 66 12.64 4.77 3.82
CA GLY A 66 13.92 4.08 3.72
C GLY A 66 14.43 3.96 2.28
N ALA A 67 13.56 3.61 1.34
CA ALA A 67 13.89 3.50 -0.08
C ALA A 67 14.28 4.86 -0.68
N VAL A 68 13.59 5.94 -0.30
CA VAL A 68 13.92 7.29 -0.73
C VAL A 68 15.29 7.73 -0.20
N ALA A 69 15.54 7.52 1.09
CA ALA A 69 16.85 7.83 1.69
C ALA A 69 17.99 7.02 1.04
N ALA A 70 17.80 5.71 0.87
CA ALA A 70 18.78 4.84 0.22
C ALA A 70 19.05 5.25 -1.23
N ALA A 71 18.03 5.62 -1.99
CA ALA A 71 18.18 6.06 -3.36
C ALA A 71 18.91 7.42 -3.47
N ILE A 72 18.64 8.37 -2.57
CA ILE A 72 19.37 9.64 -2.51
C ILE A 72 20.85 9.38 -2.22
N ILE A 73 21.15 8.58 -1.19
CA ILE A 73 22.53 8.23 -0.81
C ILE A 73 23.26 7.54 -1.96
N ALA A 74 22.64 6.52 -2.58
CA ALA A 74 23.22 5.80 -3.71
C ALA A 74 23.44 6.72 -4.92
N GLN A 75 22.51 7.62 -5.21
CA GLN A 75 22.66 8.59 -6.29
C GLN A 75 23.84 9.54 -6.02
N THR A 76 23.99 10.03 -4.78
CA THR A 76 25.05 10.98 -4.40
C THR A 76 26.44 10.36 -4.31
N LEU A 77 26.54 9.09 -3.88
CA LEU A 77 27.84 8.44 -3.60
C LEU A 77 28.33 7.57 -4.77
N LEU A 78 27.42 6.95 -5.51
CA LEU A 78 27.75 5.91 -6.51
C LEU A 78 27.39 6.31 -7.95
N GLY A 79 26.64 7.40 -8.14
CA GLY A 79 26.28 7.93 -9.45
C GLY A 79 25.04 7.30 -10.10
N GLY A 80 24.77 7.72 -11.35
CA GLY A 80 23.50 7.59 -12.09
C GLY A 80 22.75 6.26 -11.99
N MET A 81 23.38 5.17 -12.40
CA MET A 81 22.74 3.84 -12.54
C MET A 81 22.33 3.23 -11.18
N TRP A 82 23.12 3.45 -10.13
CA TRP A 82 22.85 2.91 -8.81
C TRP A 82 21.66 3.58 -8.12
N GLY A 83 21.45 4.88 -8.37
CA GLY A 83 20.23 5.58 -7.93
C GLY A 83 18.95 5.02 -8.57
N MET A 84 19.00 4.67 -9.86
CA MET A 84 17.87 4.03 -10.56
C MET A 84 17.61 2.61 -10.06
N ALA A 85 18.67 1.82 -9.85
CA ALA A 85 18.54 0.47 -9.28
C ALA A 85 17.94 0.49 -7.87
N ALA A 86 18.39 1.42 -7.01
CA ALA A 86 17.84 1.59 -5.66
C ALA A 86 16.36 2.02 -5.69
N ALA A 87 15.99 2.96 -6.56
CA ALA A 87 14.59 3.36 -6.73
C ALA A 87 13.71 2.22 -7.25
N GLY A 88 14.21 1.44 -8.22
CA GLY A 88 13.52 0.25 -8.75
C GLY A 88 13.30 -0.83 -7.69
N ALA A 89 14.32 -1.10 -6.85
CA ALA A 89 14.20 -2.02 -5.74
C ALA A 89 13.16 -1.55 -4.71
N GLY A 90 13.15 -0.25 -4.38
CA GLY A 90 12.14 0.35 -3.51
C GLY A 90 10.72 0.17 -4.03
N MET A 91 10.50 0.44 -5.31
CA MET A 91 9.22 0.25 -5.99
C MET A 91 8.76 -1.22 -5.95
N ALA A 92 9.66 -2.16 -6.26
CA ALA A 92 9.35 -3.59 -6.22
C ALA A 92 8.94 -4.04 -4.81
N LEU A 93 9.62 -3.53 -3.79
CA LEU A 93 9.32 -3.85 -2.38
C LEU A 93 7.97 -3.26 -1.95
N GLU A 94 7.65 -2.04 -2.37
CA GLU A 94 6.35 -1.41 -2.11
C GLU A 94 5.20 -2.19 -2.77
N ILE A 95 5.35 -2.58 -4.04
CA ILE A 95 4.40 -3.45 -4.74
C ILE A 95 4.19 -4.75 -3.97
N GLY A 96 5.27 -5.39 -3.50
CA GLY A 96 5.21 -6.61 -2.71
C GLY A 96 4.38 -6.46 -1.43
N ILE A 97 4.55 -5.35 -0.71
CA ILE A 97 3.78 -5.07 0.51
C ILE A 97 2.31 -4.81 0.19
N LEU A 98 2.01 -4.05 -0.85
CA LEU A 98 0.63 -3.78 -1.27
C LEU A 98 -0.09 -5.07 -1.68
N LEU A 99 0.59 -5.97 -2.41
CA LEU A 99 0.05 -7.30 -2.73
C LEU A 99 -0.19 -8.14 -1.49
N ALA A 100 0.72 -8.12 -0.52
CA ALA A 100 0.52 -8.81 0.75
C ALA A 100 -0.63 -8.22 1.57
N ALA A 101 -0.81 -6.90 1.53
CA ALA A 101 -1.94 -6.20 2.16
C ALA A 101 -3.27 -6.59 1.51
N ALA A 102 -3.33 -6.62 0.18
CA ALA A 102 -4.49 -7.09 -0.58
C ALA A 102 -4.87 -8.53 -0.23
N ARG A 103 -3.89 -9.45 -0.16
CA ARG A 103 -4.13 -10.84 0.26
C ARG A 103 -4.66 -10.93 1.70
N ARG A 104 -4.18 -10.09 2.61
CA ARG A 104 -4.63 -10.06 4.00
C ARG A 104 -6.04 -9.49 4.12
N ALA A 105 -6.35 -8.44 3.36
CA ALA A 105 -7.67 -7.87 3.21
C ALA A 105 -8.69 -8.91 2.72
N ASP A 106 -8.34 -9.70 1.70
CA ASP A 106 -9.18 -10.76 1.15
C ASP A 106 -9.46 -11.90 2.15
N ARG A 107 -8.48 -12.24 3.00
CA ARG A 107 -8.68 -13.23 4.06
C ARG A 107 -9.63 -12.69 5.13
N ALA A 108 -9.47 -11.44 5.52
CA ALA A 108 -10.35 -10.80 6.50
C ALA A 108 -11.77 -10.59 5.97
N ALA A 109 -11.93 -10.24 4.70
CA ALA A 109 -13.24 -10.14 4.04
C ALA A 109 -13.98 -11.48 4.07
N ARG A 110 -13.31 -12.59 3.68
CA ARG A 110 -13.88 -13.95 3.78
C ARG A 110 -14.36 -14.30 5.18
N ALA A 111 -13.53 -14.03 6.19
CA ALA A 111 -13.89 -14.33 7.57
C ALA A 111 -15.10 -13.52 8.06
N ALA A 112 -15.35 -12.35 7.46
CA ALA A 112 -16.48 -11.49 7.79
C ALA A 112 -17.78 -11.84 7.04
N GLU A 113 -17.69 -12.50 5.88
CA GLU A 113 -18.84 -12.97 5.08
C GLU A 113 -19.55 -14.17 5.74
N GLY A 114 -18.83 -14.99 6.53
CA GLY A 114 -19.38 -16.24 7.07
C GLY A 114 -19.41 -17.37 6.02
N PRO A 115 -19.58 -18.64 6.45
CA PRO A 115 -19.69 -19.78 5.53
C PRO A 115 -20.94 -19.72 4.65
#